data_AF-A0A480A5A4-F1
#
_entry.id   AF-A0A480A5A4-F1
#
_cell.length_a   1.000
_cell.length_b   1.000
_cell.length_c   1.000
_cell.angle_alpha   90.00
_cell.angle_beta   90.00
_cell.angle_gamma   90.00
#
_symmetry.space_group_name_H-M   'P 1'
#
loop_
_entity.id
_entity.type
_entity.pdbx_description
1 polymer ?
#
loop_
_entity_poly.entity_id
_entity_poly.type
_entity_poly.pdbx_seq_one_letter_code
_entity_poly.pdbx_strand_id
1 'polypeptide(L)'
;MEYLYYLANASLTLRVVQHLHNRPQTPVSFITVIHQIDGWVVRIKLREPISAQEDGDFRAFFNELGISYEPPMRIQMALWSLEAGQYPVDVMRRYQVAIVSHGSSEKEEIEAFRQQFVQGLGYCPETLA
;
A
#
# COMPACT_ATOMS: atom_id res chain seq x y z
N MET A 1 -14.37 -3.11 3.16
CA MET A 1 -13.52 -4.22 3.65
C MET A 1 -12.06 -3.84 3.47
N GLU A 2 -11.14 -4.25 4.35
CA GLU A 2 -9.73 -3.87 4.24
C GLU A 2 -8.75 -4.95 4.70
N TYR A 3 -7.54 -4.88 4.14
CA TYR A 3 -6.41 -5.71 4.46
C TYR A 3 -5.22 -4.81 4.79
N LEU A 4 -4.49 -5.13 5.86
CA LEU A 4 -3.32 -4.39 6.30
C LEU A 4 -2.22 -5.37 6.65
N TYR A 5 -1.13 -5.30 5.89
CA TYR A 5 -0.05 -6.29 5.95
C TYR A 5 1.31 -5.62 6.01
N TYR A 6 2.22 -6.28 6.70
CA TYR A 6 3.64 -5.93 6.75
C TYR A 6 4.43 -6.91 5.89
N LEU A 7 5.21 -6.38 4.95
CA LEU A 7 6.02 -7.13 4.01
C LEU A 7 7.50 -6.79 4.21
N ALA A 8 8.36 -7.80 4.12
CA ALA A 8 9.79 -7.62 4.42
C ALA A 8 10.54 -6.77 3.37
N ASN A 9 10.03 -6.66 2.13
CA ASN A 9 10.72 -5.93 1.08
C ASN A 9 9.78 -5.44 -0.03
N ALA A 10 10.36 -4.59 -0.87
CA ALA A 10 9.72 -4.00 -2.03
C ALA A 10 9.23 -5.02 -3.06
N SER A 11 9.99 -6.08 -3.31
CA SER A 11 9.64 -7.12 -4.29
C SER A 11 8.35 -7.83 -3.90
N LEU A 12 8.11 -8.07 -2.61
CA LEU A 12 6.85 -8.62 -2.10
C LEU A 12 5.70 -7.62 -2.25
N THR A 13 5.95 -6.32 -2.00
CA THR A 13 4.96 -5.26 -2.23
C THR A 13 4.56 -5.18 -3.70
N LEU A 14 5.52 -5.30 -4.62
CA LEU A 14 5.26 -5.35 -6.06
C LEU A 14 4.42 -6.56 -6.45
N ARG A 15 4.65 -7.73 -5.85
CA ARG A 15 3.83 -8.93 -6.09
C ARG A 15 2.37 -8.72 -5.68
N VAL A 16 2.12 -8.04 -4.56
CA VAL A 16 0.76 -7.66 -4.13
C VAL A 16 0.08 -6.80 -5.19
N VAL A 17 0.76 -5.75 -5.62
CA VAL A 17 0.22 -4.82 -6.61
C VAL A 17 -0.06 -5.53 -7.94
N GLN A 18 0.85 -6.38 -8.41
CA GLN A 18 0.67 -7.19 -9.62
C GLN A 18 -0.48 -8.19 -9.49
N HIS A 19 -0.63 -8.83 -8.33
CA HIS A 19 -1.71 -9.77 -8.07
C HIS A 19 -3.09 -9.11 -8.15
N LEU A 20 -3.22 -7.88 -7.63
CA LEU A 20 -4.45 -7.09 -7.73
C LEU A 20 -4.68 -6.59 -9.16
N HIS A 21 -3.64 -6.11 -9.84
CA HIS A 21 -3.74 -5.69 -11.24
C HIS A 21 -4.20 -6.84 -12.15
N ASN A 22 -3.73 -8.07 -11.92
CA ASN A 22 -4.13 -9.24 -12.71
C ASN A 22 -5.58 -9.70 -12.43
N ARG A 23 -6.28 -9.05 -11.49
CA ARG A 23 -7.68 -9.31 -11.16
C ARG A 23 -8.49 -8.00 -11.20
N PRO A 24 -8.77 -7.45 -12.39
CA PRO A 24 -9.48 -6.18 -12.54
C PRO A 24 -10.92 -6.21 -11.98
N GLN A 25 -11.48 -7.40 -11.78
CA GLN A 25 -12.79 -7.59 -11.16
C GLN A 25 -12.79 -7.30 -9.65
N THR A 26 -11.60 -7.26 -9.03
CA THR A 26 -11.48 -6.95 -7.60
C THR A 26 -11.83 -5.49 -7.39
N PRO A 27 -12.80 -5.17 -6.52
CA PRO A 27 -13.27 -3.80 -6.36
C PRO A 27 -12.34 -2.98 -5.47
N VAL A 28 -11.07 -2.83 -5.86
CA VAL A 28 -10.08 -2.06 -5.11
C VAL A 28 -10.44 -0.57 -5.15
N SER A 29 -10.62 0.02 -3.97
CA SER A 29 -10.82 1.46 -3.81
C SER A 29 -9.50 2.19 -3.91
N PHE A 30 -8.55 1.81 -3.07
CA PHE A 30 -7.20 2.37 -3.04
C PHE A 30 -6.21 1.38 -2.44
N ILE A 31 -4.93 1.60 -2.76
CA ILE A 31 -3.79 0.95 -2.14
C ILE A 31 -2.94 2.03 -1.48
N THR A 32 -2.46 1.77 -0.27
CA THR A 32 -1.46 2.62 0.40
C THR A 32 -0.23 1.81 0.71
N VAL A 33 0.94 2.34 0.37
CA VAL A 33 2.24 1.75 0.67
C VAL A 33 3.05 2.73 1.51
N ILE A 34 3.44 2.29 2.71
CA ILE A 34 4.30 3.05 3.62
C ILE A 34 5.60 2.27 3.82
N HIS A 35 6.73 2.92 3.59
CA HIS A 35 8.04 2.38 3.91
C HIS A 35 8.39 2.67 5.37
N GLN A 36 8.92 1.65 6.06
CA GLN A 36 9.50 1.74 7.39
C GLN A 36 10.93 1.21 7.35
N ILE A 37 11.71 1.45 8.40
CA ILE A 37 13.14 1.08 8.47
C ILE A 37 13.34 -0.41 8.14
N ASP A 38 12.45 -1.28 8.62
CA ASP A 38 12.61 -2.73 8.52
C ASP A 38 11.64 -3.39 7.53
N GLY A 39 10.91 -2.62 6.70
CA GLY A 39 9.90 -3.20 5.81
C GLY A 39 8.81 -2.25 5.32
N TRP A 40 7.71 -2.85 4.87
CA TRP A 40 6.70 -2.20 4.03
C TRP A 40 5.31 -2.48 4.57
N VAL A 41 4.54 -1.44 4.86
CA VAL A 41 3.13 -1.56 5.20
C VAL A 41 2.30 -1.36 3.96
N VAL A 42 1.44 -2.34 3.66
CA VAL A 42 0.52 -2.30 2.53
C VAL A 42 -0.91 -2.35 3.06
N ARG A 43 -1.67 -1.30 2.78
CA ARG A 43 -3.10 -1.23 3.03
C ARG A 43 -3.86 -1.37 1.72
N ILE A 44 -4.83 -2.26 1.67
CA ILE A 44 -5.74 -2.42 0.53
C ILE A 44 -7.15 -2.20 1.04
N LYS A 45 -7.83 -1.21 0.47
CA LYS A 45 -9.25 -0.94 0.76
C LYS A 45 -10.09 -1.38 -0.43
N LEU A 46 -11.14 -2.15 -0.17
CA LEU A 46 -12.12 -2.52 -1.19
C LEU A 46 -13.34 -1.60 -1.11
N ARG A 47 -13.88 -1.20 -2.27
CA ARG A 47 -15.08 -0.38 -2.44
C ARG A 47 -16.31 -1.12 -1.92
N GLU A 48 -16.38 -2.42 -2.19
CA GLU A 48 -17.47 -3.29 -1.77
C GLU A 48 -16.93 -4.59 -1.15
N PRO A 49 -17.72 -5.28 -0.32
CA PRO A 49 -17.39 -6.61 0.16
C PRO A 49 -17.30 -7.61 -0.99
N ILE A 50 -16.40 -8.56 -0.86
CA ILE A 50 -16.26 -9.71 -1.76
C ILE A 50 -16.85 -10.97 -1.13
N SER A 51 -16.94 -12.06 -1.88
CA SER A 51 -17.42 -13.33 -1.34
C SER A 51 -16.49 -13.88 -0.26
N ALA A 52 -17.01 -14.73 0.63
CA ALA A 52 -16.20 -15.36 1.68
C ALA A 52 -15.05 -16.23 1.13
N GLN A 53 -15.24 -16.83 -0.05
CA GLN A 53 -14.17 -17.57 -0.73
C GLN A 53 -13.06 -16.63 -1.19
N GLU A 54 -13.42 -15.51 -1.84
CA GLU A 54 -12.42 -14.54 -2.29
C GLU A 54 -11.70 -13.85 -1.12
N ASP A 55 -12.39 -13.58 0.00
CA ASP A 55 -11.74 -13.13 1.24
C ASP A 55 -10.70 -14.14 1.73
N GLY A 56 -11.07 -15.42 1.77
CA GLY A 56 -10.17 -16.51 2.13
C GLY A 56 -8.95 -16.58 1.22
N ASP A 57 -9.17 -16.53 -0.09
CA ASP A 57 -8.11 -16.58 -1.11
C ASP A 57 -7.17 -15.37 -1.01
N PHE A 58 -7.71 -14.16 -0.77
CA PHE A 58 -6.90 -12.97 -0.54
C PHE A 58 -6.06 -13.09 0.72
N ARG A 59 -6.68 -13.46 1.85
CA ARG A 59 -5.95 -13.64 3.11
C ARG A 59 -4.85 -14.69 2.98
N ALA A 60 -5.13 -15.81 2.33
CA ALA A 60 -4.15 -16.85 2.08
C ALA A 60 -2.95 -16.29 1.30
N PHE A 61 -3.21 -15.61 0.18
CA PHE A 61 -2.16 -14.99 -0.63
C PHE A 61 -1.35 -13.93 0.15
N PHE A 62 -2.00 -13.04 0.91
CA PHE A 62 -1.29 -12.02 1.68
C PHE A 62 -0.48 -12.62 2.84
N ASN A 63 -0.99 -13.68 3.48
CA ASN A 63 -0.29 -14.41 4.53
C ASN A 63 0.95 -15.18 4.01
N GLU A 64 0.98 -15.55 2.72
CA GLU A 64 2.19 -16.12 2.10
C GLU A 64 3.29 -15.07 1.88
N LEU A 65 2.91 -13.80 1.67
CA LEU A 65 3.84 -12.71 1.37
C LEU A 65 4.30 -11.97 2.62
N GLY A 66 3.51 -11.97 3.69
CA GLY A 66 3.88 -11.31 4.94
C GLY A 66 2.89 -11.58 6.05
N ILE A 67 2.81 -10.66 6.99
CA ILE A 67 2.03 -10.84 8.21
C ILE A 67 0.95 -9.77 8.33
N SER A 68 -0.20 -10.14 8.90
CA SER A 68 -1.23 -9.16 9.28
C SER A 68 -0.61 -8.14 10.22
N TYR A 69 -0.91 -6.86 9.97
CA TYR A 69 -0.23 -5.76 10.64
C TYR A 69 -1.18 -4.96 11.51
N GLU A 70 -0.85 -4.84 12.79
CA GLU A 70 -1.49 -3.92 13.73
C GLU A 70 -0.66 -2.64 13.81
N PRO A 71 -1.15 -1.52 13.24
CA PRO A 71 -0.35 -0.31 13.14
C PRO A 71 -0.26 0.39 14.50
N PRO A 72 0.91 0.92 14.89
CA PRO A 72 0.99 1.83 16.01
C PRO A 72 0.20 3.11 15.69
N MET A 73 -0.23 3.83 16.74
CA MET A 73 -1.09 5.01 16.64
C MET A 73 -0.67 6.02 15.56
N ARG A 74 0.64 6.29 15.42
CA ARG A 74 1.18 7.19 14.39
C ARG A 74 0.86 6.73 12.97
N ILE A 75 1.07 5.45 12.66
CA ILE A 75 0.78 4.89 11.34
C ILE A 75 -0.74 4.87 11.12
N GLN A 76 -1.51 4.55 12.14
CA GLN A 76 -2.97 4.59 12.07
C GLN A 76 -3.49 6.00 11.74
N MET A 77 -2.93 7.04 12.37
CA MET A 77 -3.29 8.44 12.08
C MET A 77 -2.94 8.86 10.65
N ALA A 78 -1.79 8.40 10.14
CA ALA A 78 -1.40 8.63 8.75
C ALA A 78 -2.39 7.97 7.78
N LEU A 79 -2.73 6.69 8.01
CA LEU A 79 -3.68 5.94 7.18
C LEU A 79 -5.08 6.56 7.17
N TRP A 80 -5.57 7.04 8.32
CA TRP A 80 -6.87 7.74 8.38
C TRP A 80 -6.82 9.11 7.70
N SER A 81 -5.72 9.85 7.82
CA SER A 81 -5.58 11.15 7.16
C SER A 81 -5.57 11.01 5.64
N LEU A 82 -4.90 9.98 5.12
CA LEU A 82 -4.93 9.62 3.70
C LEU A 82 -6.33 9.23 3.23
N GLU A 83 -7.03 8.36 3.97
CA GLU A 83 -8.40 7.97 3.64
C GLU A 83 -9.39 9.15 3.68
N ALA A 84 -9.13 10.16 4.53
CA ALA A 84 -9.86 11.42 4.55
C ALA A 84 -9.52 12.36 3.39
N GLY A 85 -8.62 11.96 2.47
CA GLY A 85 -8.26 12.71 1.27
C GLY A 85 -7.16 13.75 1.47
N GLN A 86 -6.41 13.72 2.58
CA GLN A 86 -5.25 14.61 2.74
C GLN A 86 -4.12 14.20 1.80
N TYR A 87 -3.39 15.19 1.27
CA TYR A 87 -2.28 14.94 0.36
C TYR A 87 -1.16 14.14 1.05
N PRO A 88 -0.60 13.10 0.39
CA PRO A 88 0.45 12.27 0.98
C PRO A 88 1.62 13.06 1.55
N VAL A 89 2.05 14.13 0.88
CA VAL A 89 3.17 14.97 1.31
C VAL A 89 2.90 15.65 2.66
N ASP A 90 1.69 16.15 2.86
CA ASP A 90 1.30 16.79 4.11
C ASP A 90 1.21 15.77 5.25
N VAL A 91 0.69 14.58 4.96
CA VAL A 91 0.63 13.46 5.91
C VAL A 91 2.04 12.99 6.29
N MET A 92 2.95 12.86 5.33
CA MET A 92 4.36 12.50 5.58
C MET A 92 5.03 13.51 6.52
N ARG A 93 4.88 14.81 6.25
CA ARG A 93 5.43 15.88 7.09
C ARG A 93 4.82 15.88 8.50
N ARG A 94 3.51 15.70 8.61
CA ARG A 94 2.80 15.75 9.89
C ARG A 94 3.12 14.56 10.80
N TYR A 95 3.15 13.36 10.25
CA TYR A 95 3.30 12.13 11.04
C TYR A 95 4.70 11.53 10.96
N GLN A 96 5.61 12.12 10.18
CA GLN A 96 6.99 11.65 10.01
C GLN A 96 7.01 10.18 9.54
N VAL A 97 6.28 9.91 8.45
CA VAL A 97 6.14 8.61 7.79
C VAL A 97 6.55 8.71 6.33
N ALA A 98 7.09 7.65 5.74
CA ALA A 98 7.46 7.61 4.33
C ALA A 98 6.35 6.95 3.51
N ILE A 99 5.41 7.76 2.99
CA ILE A 99 4.34 7.27 2.10
C ILE A 99 4.92 7.17 0.69
N VAL A 100 4.94 5.97 0.15
CA VAL A 100 5.48 5.71 -1.19
C VAL A 100 4.38 5.79 -2.25
N SER A 101 3.17 5.36 -1.91
CA SER A 101 2.01 5.48 -2.78
C SER A 101 0.73 5.51 -1.96
N HIS A 102 -0.25 6.29 -2.43
CA HIS A 102 -1.63 6.27 -1.97
C HIS A 102 -2.52 6.71 -3.13
N GLY A 103 -3.38 5.81 -3.62
CA GLY A 103 -4.27 6.12 -4.72
C GLY A 103 -5.00 4.90 -5.28
N SER A 104 -5.77 5.10 -6.35
CA SER A 104 -6.54 4.04 -6.99
C SER A 104 -5.59 3.00 -7.60
N SER A 105 -6.06 1.77 -7.83
CA SER A 105 -5.22 0.73 -8.47
C SER A 105 -4.99 0.98 -9.97
N GLU A 106 -5.00 2.24 -10.39
CA GLU A 106 -4.79 2.62 -11.77
C GLU A 106 -3.36 2.30 -12.20
N LYS A 107 -3.26 1.83 -13.44
CA LYS A 107 -2.07 1.21 -13.99
C LYS A 107 -0.87 2.17 -13.96
N GLU A 108 -1.11 3.47 -14.12
CA GLU A 108 -0.07 4.50 -14.09
C GLU A 108 0.60 4.63 -12.72
N GLU A 109 -0.14 4.52 -11.61
CA GLU A 109 0.45 4.63 -10.26
C GLU A 109 1.32 3.42 -9.93
N ILE A 110 0.92 2.23 -10.41
CA ILE A 110 1.66 0.98 -10.26
C ILE A 110 2.96 1.02 -11.07
N GLU A 111 2.90 1.53 -12.31
CA GLU A 111 4.08 1.69 -13.14
C GLU A 111 5.01 2.78 -12.59
N ALA A 112 4.47 3.88 -12.08
CA ALA A 112 5.25 4.93 -11.41
C ALA A 112 5.98 4.37 -10.17
N PHE A 113 5.28 3.61 -9.33
CA PHE A 113 5.88 2.89 -8.20
C PHE A 113 7.00 1.97 -8.69
N ARG A 114 6.75 1.13 -9.70
CA ARG A 114 7.78 0.24 -10.28
C ARG A 114 9.01 0.98 -10.79
N GLN A 115 8.83 2.10 -11.48
CA GLN A 115 9.94 2.89 -12.02
C GLN A 115 10.77 3.52 -10.91
N GLN A 116 10.15 4.06 -9.86
CA GLN A 116 10.85 4.61 -8.70
C GLN A 116 11.73 3.56 -8.02
N PHE A 117 11.28 2.30 -7.92
CA PHE A 117 12.10 1.21 -7.40
C PHE A 117 13.24 0.78 -8.31
N VAL A 118 12.99 0.65 -9.62
CA VAL A 118 14.01 0.22 -10.59
C VAL A 118 15.14 1.24 -10.69
N GLN A 119 14.86 2.53 -10.48
CA GLN A 119 15.86 3.60 -10.47
C GLN A 119 16.75 3.63 -9.23
N GLY A 120 16.63 2.66 -8.31
CA GLY A 120 17.50 2.57 -7.13
C GLY A 120 17.22 3.66 -6.08
N LEU A 121 16.11 4.39 -6.23
CA LEU A 121 15.63 5.32 -5.22
C LEU A 121 14.97 4.50 -4.10
N GLY A 122 15.81 3.94 -3.22
CA GLY A 122 15.40 3.31 -1.96
C GLY A 122 14.80 4.29 -0.94
N TYR A 123 14.46 5.50 -1.38
CA TYR A 123 13.86 6.60 -0.65
C TYR A 123 13.28 7.59 -1.68
N CYS A 124 12.17 8.27 -1.34
CA CYS A 124 11.55 9.30 -2.18
C CYS A 124 12.59 10.38 -2.56
N PRO A 125 12.72 10.80 -3.82
CA PRO A 125 13.71 11.80 -4.19
C PRO A 125 13.40 13.12 -3.46
N GLU A 126 14.45 13.82 -3.03
CA GLU A 126 14.40 15.15 -2.39
C GLU A 126 13.85 16.27 -3.31
N THR A 127 13.04 15.96 -4.32
CA THR A 127 12.58 16.92 -5.33
C THR A 127 11.06 17.05 -5.36
N LEU A 128 10.53 17.59 -4.26
CA LEU A 128 9.42 18.55 -4.29
C LEU A 128 9.94 19.92 -3.79
N ALA A 129 11.00 20.39 -4.44
CA ALA A 129 11.47 21.77 -4.45
C ALA A 129 12.01 22.07 -5.86
#